data_AF-A0A367KIB1-F1
#
_entry.id   AF-A0A367KIB1-F1
#
_cell.length_a   1.000
_cell.length_b   1.000
_cell.length_c   1.000
_cell.angle_alpha   90.00
_cell.angle_beta   90.00
_cell.angle_gamma   90.00
#
_symmetry.space_group_name_H-M   'P 1'
#
loop_
_entity.id
_entity.type
_entity.pdbx_description
1 polymer ?
#
loop_
_entity_poly.entity_id
_entity_poly.type
_entity_poly.pdbx_seq_one_letter_code
_entity_poly.pdbx_strand_id
1 'polypeptide(L)'
;MQRTHSISNIRTLVIATASLFTSIYGHPLSAYTIPEVDAEEPKIDYGSPEFYEKLIVIFGLVLLGGVFAGLTLGLMGLDETNLHVLTHSGTESEKKYAQQVLRLLHRGKHWVLVTLLLSNVIVNETLPIILDGVLGGGWKAVVISTALIVIFGE
;
A
#
# COMPACT_ATOMS: atom_id res chain seq x y z
N MET A 1 48.55 15.22 10.25
CA MET A 1 47.95 15.12 11.60
C MET A 1 46.48 15.56 11.53
N GLN A 2 45.59 14.78 10.86
CA GLN A 2 44.22 15.22 10.51
C GLN A 2 43.14 14.12 10.61
N ARG A 3 43.50 12.92 11.09
CA ARG A 3 42.63 11.72 11.06
C ARG A 3 41.82 11.45 12.34
N THR A 4 41.91 12.33 13.35
CA THR A 4 41.30 12.12 14.68
C THR A 4 39.98 12.86 14.90
N HIS A 5 39.66 13.89 14.09
CA HIS A 5 38.43 14.68 14.27
C HIS A 5 37.15 14.00 13.74
N SER A 6 37.24 13.18 12.69
CA SER A 6 36.06 12.54 12.09
C SER A 6 35.47 11.42 12.98
N ILE A 7 36.34 10.70 13.69
CA ILE A 7 35.92 9.56 14.55
C ILE A 7 35.15 10.06 15.79
N SER A 8 35.49 11.24 16.32
CA SER A 8 34.78 11.81 17.47
C SER A 8 33.35 12.22 17.12
N ASN A 9 33.14 12.86 15.96
CA ASN A 9 31.83 13.33 15.55
C ASN A 9 30.86 12.16 15.25
N ILE A 10 31.38 11.05 14.71
CA ILE A 10 30.59 9.83 14.46
C ILE A 10 30.15 9.20 15.77
N ARG A 11 31.05 9.08 16.77
CA ARG A 11 30.69 8.54 18.09
C ARG A 11 29.65 9.41 18.79
N THR A 12 29.78 10.73 18.73
CA THR A 12 28.79 11.66 19.29
C THR A 12 27.44 11.56 18.58
N LEU A 13 27.42 11.39 17.26
CA LEU A 13 26.19 11.22 16.49
C LEU A 13 25.49 9.89 16.84
N VAL A 14 26.23 8.79 16.96
CA VAL A 14 25.70 7.48 17.33
C VAL A 14 25.13 7.50 18.75
N ILE A 15 25.78 8.19 19.69
CA ILE A 15 25.26 8.34 21.05
C ILE A 15 24.03 9.24 21.06
N ALA A 16 24.01 10.31 20.26
CA ALA A 16 22.85 11.19 20.15
C ALA A 16 21.63 10.45 19.58
N THR A 17 21.79 9.67 18.51
CA THR A 17 20.70 8.88 17.93
C THR A 17 20.24 7.76 18.86
N ALA A 18 21.17 7.09 19.55
CA ALA A 18 20.82 6.09 20.57
C ALA A 18 20.08 6.73 21.76
N SER A 19 20.44 7.95 22.17
CA SER A 19 19.76 8.65 23.27
C SER A 19 18.37 9.15 22.89
N LEU A 20 18.15 9.56 21.64
CA LEU A 20 16.82 9.87 21.11
C LEU A 20 15.94 8.62 21.05
N PHE A 21 16.49 7.50 20.57
CA PHE A 21 15.81 6.22 20.56
C PHE A 21 15.45 5.80 21.99
N THR A 22 16.41 5.83 22.91
CA THR A 22 16.18 5.49 24.33
C THR A 22 15.23 6.46 25.01
N SER A 23 15.13 7.73 24.60
CA SER A 23 14.13 8.66 25.13
C SER A 23 12.71 8.36 24.63
N ILE A 24 12.58 7.75 23.46
CA ILE A 24 11.29 7.27 22.93
C ILE A 24 10.86 5.97 23.65
N TYR A 25 11.81 5.07 23.94
CA TYR A 25 11.53 3.78 24.59
C TYR A 25 11.65 3.77 26.12
N GLY A 26 12.33 4.76 26.71
CA GLY A 26 12.69 4.84 28.13
C GLY A 26 11.74 5.68 28.96
N HIS A 27 10.62 6.15 28.38
CA HIS A 27 9.52 6.64 29.19
C HIS A 27 9.03 5.47 30.06
N PRO A 28 8.90 5.62 31.39
CA PRO A 28 8.32 4.59 32.22
C PRO A 28 6.87 4.38 31.77
N LEU A 29 6.63 3.31 31.02
CA LEU A 29 5.29 2.81 30.68
C LEU A 29 4.45 2.53 31.95
N SER A 30 5.08 2.53 33.13
CA SER A 30 4.42 2.41 34.43
C SER A 30 3.62 3.66 34.85
N ALA A 31 3.84 4.83 34.25
CA ALA A 31 3.04 6.04 34.51
C ALA A 31 1.84 6.18 33.57
N TYR A 32 1.72 5.30 32.56
CA TYR A 32 0.41 4.99 31.99
C TYR A 32 -0.27 4.04 32.97
N THR A 33 -0.64 4.57 34.13
CA THR A 33 -1.86 4.14 34.79
C THR A 33 -2.91 4.23 33.69
N ILE A 34 -3.21 3.10 33.05
CA ILE A 34 -4.44 2.94 32.29
C ILE A 34 -5.46 3.43 33.31
N PRO A 35 -6.14 4.57 33.10
CA PRO A 35 -7.36 4.78 33.85
C PRO A 35 -8.14 3.47 33.68
N GLU A 36 -8.93 3.04 34.65
CA GLU A 36 -10.17 2.39 34.27
C GLU A 36 -10.92 3.40 33.38
N VAL A 37 -10.48 3.56 32.13
CA VAL A 37 -11.36 3.64 31.00
C VAL A 37 -12.06 2.34 31.17
N ASP A 38 -13.27 2.42 31.71
CA ASP A 38 -14.35 1.55 31.30
C ASP A 38 -14.25 1.47 29.78
N ALA A 39 -13.37 0.59 29.32
CA ALA A 39 -13.24 0.21 27.95
C ALA A 39 -14.50 -0.61 27.76
N GLU A 40 -15.62 0.09 27.53
CA GLU A 40 -16.37 -0.25 26.35
C GLU A 40 -15.35 -0.23 25.20
N GLU A 41 -14.59 -1.33 25.07
CA GLU A 41 -14.19 -1.82 23.76
C GLU A 41 -15.47 -1.64 22.93
N PRO A 42 -15.42 -0.91 21.81
CA PRO A 42 -16.59 -0.83 20.96
C PRO A 42 -16.98 -2.28 20.72
N LYS A 43 -18.14 -2.70 21.25
CA LYS A 43 -18.60 -4.09 21.13
C LYS A 43 -18.80 -4.29 19.65
N ILE A 44 -17.78 -4.81 18.99
CA ILE A 44 -17.83 -5.07 17.57
C ILE A 44 -18.80 -6.22 17.44
N ASP A 45 -20.01 -5.88 17.03
CA ASP A 45 -21.01 -6.87 16.72
C ASP A 45 -20.63 -7.48 15.36
N TYR A 46 -19.75 -8.47 15.42
CA TYR A 46 -19.28 -9.26 14.28
C TYR A 46 -20.44 -9.99 13.55
N GLY A 47 -21.64 -10.01 14.13
CA GLY A 47 -22.87 -10.56 13.55
C GLY A 47 -23.80 -9.53 12.91
N SER A 48 -23.50 -8.24 13.00
CA SER A 48 -24.38 -7.17 12.49
C SER A 48 -24.34 -7.10 10.95
N PRO A 49 -25.48 -6.83 10.27
CA PRO A 49 -25.51 -6.65 8.82
C PRO A 49 -24.53 -5.58 8.31
N GLU A 50 -24.37 -4.50 9.07
CA GLU A 50 -23.47 -3.39 8.74
C GLU A 50 -21.99 -3.81 8.67
N PHE A 51 -21.59 -4.80 9.49
CA PHE A 51 -20.23 -5.35 9.46
C PHE A 51 -19.97 -6.09 8.14
N TYR A 52 -20.90 -6.93 7.69
CA TYR A 52 -20.78 -7.66 6.44
C TYR A 52 -20.81 -6.73 5.22
N GLU A 53 -21.64 -5.69 5.24
CA GLU A 53 -21.67 -4.68 4.19
C GLU A 53 -20.30 -3.99 4.03
N LYS A 54 -19.71 -3.54 5.15
CA LYS A 54 -18.37 -2.93 5.15
C LYS A 54 -17.30 -3.90 4.65
N LEU A 55 -17.38 -5.17 5.06
CA LEU A 55 -16.41 -6.21 4.67
C LEU A 55 -16.47 -6.50 3.16
N ILE A 56 -17.69 -6.60 2.60
CA ILE A 56 -17.89 -6.78 1.15
C ILE A 56 -17.34 -5.57 0.37
N VAL A 57 -17.59 -4.35 0.85
CA VAL A 57 -17.07 -3.13 0.22
C VAL A 57 -15.55 -3.10 0.24
N ILE A 58 -14.92 -3.41 1.38
CA ILE A 58 -13.45 -3.50 1.48
C ILE A 58 -12.90 -4.52 0.49
N PHE A 59 -13.47 -5.73 0.47
CA PHE A 59 -13.01 -6.80 -0.41
C PHE A 59 -13.15 -6.41 -1.89
N GLY A 60 -14.28 -5.79 -2.26
CA GLY A 60 -14.49 -5.24 -3.59
C GLY A 60 -13.48 -4.16 -3.95
N LEU A 61 -13.22 -3.20 -3.06
CA LEU A 61 -12.25 -2.12 -3.27
C LEU A 61 -10.83 -2.67 -3.49
N VAL A 62 -10.42 -3.65 -2.68
CA VAL A 62 -9.09 -4.26 -2.74
C VAL A 62 -8.93 -5.06 -4.02
N LEU A 63 -9.90 -5.90 -4.38
CA LEU A 63 -9.84 -6.68 -5.62
C LEU A 63 -9.80 -5.77 -6.85
N LEU A 64 -10.66 -4.75 -6.89
CA LEU A 64 -10.70 -3.80 -7.99
C LEU A 64 -9.36 -3.05 -8.11
N GLY A 65 -8.80 -2.61 -6.97
CA GLY A 65 -7.50 -1.96 -6.91
C GLY A 65 -6.35 -2.85 -7.34
N GLY A 66 -6.33 -4.11 -6.90
CA GLY A 66 -5.33 -5.10 -7.32
C GLY A 66 -5.41 -5.44 -8.81
N VAL A 67 -6.62 -5.62 -9.36
CA VAL A 67 -6.82 -5.86 -10.80
C VAL A 67 -6.33 -4.69 -11.64
N PHE A 68 -6.62 -3.45 -11.22
CA PHE A 68 -6.10 -2.28 -11.91
C PHE A 68 -4.58 -2.18 -11.75
N ALA A 69 -4.01 -2.36 -10.56
CA ALA A 69 -2.56 -2.40 -10.33
C ALA A 69 -1.85 -3.40 -11.27
N GLY A 70 -2.31 -4.64 -11.29
CA GLY A 70 -1.78 -5.70 -12.15
C GLY A 70 -1.95 -5.40 -13.65
N LEU A 71 -3.04 -4.73 -14.04
CA LEU A 71 -3.24 -4.31 -15.42
C LEU A 71 -2.23 -3.24 -15.85
N THR A 72 -1.80 -2.29 -15.01
CA THR A 72 -0.73 -1.36 -15.42
C THR A 72 0.61 -2.03 -15.55
N LEU A 73 0.98 -2.90 -14.61
CA LEU A 73 2.23 -3.64 -14.73
C LEU A 73 2.20 -4.52 -16.00
N GLY A 74 1.06 -5.17 -16.27
CA GLY A 74 0.83 -5.94 -17.48
C GLY A 74 0.85 -5.11 -18.76
N LEU A 75 0.22 -3.93 -18.78
CA LEU A 75 0.22 -3.02 -19.94
C LEU A 75 1.60 -2.42 -20.17
N MET A 76 2.32 -2.01 -19.12
CA MET A 76 3.70 -1.52 -19.25
C MET A 76 4.64 -2.63 -19.75
N GLY A 77 4.46 -3.87 -19.28
CA GLY A 77 5.28 -5.01 -19.71
C GLY A 77 4.93 -5.54 -21.11
N LEU A 78 3.65 -5.53 -21.52
CA LEU A 78 3.22 -6.12 -22.79
C LEU A 78 3.23 -5.12 -23.95
N ASP A 79 2.98 -3.83 -23.72
CA ASP A 79 2.88 -2.82 -24.77
C ASP A 79 4.23 -2.51 -25.45
N GLU A 80 5.31 -2.43 -24.68
CA GLU A 80 6.63 -2.06 -25.22
C GLU A 80 7.38 -3.28 -25.79
N THR A 81 7.37 -4.41 -25.08
CA THR A 81 8.16 -5.59 -25.48
C THR A 81 7.43 -6.48 -26.48
N ASN A 82 6.13 -6.75 -26.27
CA ASN A 82 5.39 -7.68 -27.12
C ASN A 82 5.11 -7.04 -28.49
N LEU A 83 4.78 -5.75 -28.52
CA LEU A 83 4.51 -5.08 -29.79
C LEU A 83 5.77 -4.88 -30.65
N HIS A 84 6.92 -4.61 -30.04
CA HIS A 84 8.19 -4.50 -30.78
C HIS A 84 8.57 -5.83 -31.45
N VAL A 85 8.32 -6.94 -30.78
CA VAL A 85 8.56 -8.29 -31.31
C VAL A 85 7.50 -8.70 -32.35
N LEU A 86 6.21 -8.47 -32.07
CA LEU A 86 5.11 -8.78 -32.99
C LEU A 86 5.19 -7.96 -34.30
N THR A 87 5.68 -6.72 -34.25
CA THR A 87 5.90 -5.90 -35.46
C THR A 87 7.09 -6.35 -36.31
N HIS A 88 8.08 -7.04 -35.72
CA HIS A 88 9.25 -7.55 -36.44
C HIS A 88 9.15 -9.03 -36.83
N SER A 89 8.39 -9.84 -36.09
CA SER A 89 8.45 -11.30 -36.19
C SER A 89 7.08 -12.00 -36.21
N GLY A 90 5.96 -11.28 -36.05
CA GLY A 90 4.61 -11.86 -36.06
C GLY A 90 4.05 -12.08 -37.47
N THR A 91 3.05 -12.97 -37.59
CA THR A 91 2.28 -13.17 -38.83
C THR A 91 1.40 -11.95 -39.15
N GLU A 92 1.00 -11.77 -40.42
CA GLU A 92 0.15 -10.64 -40.87
C GLU A 92 -1.11 -10.45 -40.01
N SER A 93 -1.71 -11.56 -39.56
CA SER A 93 -2.87 -11.58 -38.65
C SER A 93 -2.52 -10.98 -37.28
N GLU A 94 -1.44 -11.47 -36.65
CA GLU A 94 -0.97 -11.04 -35.33
C GLU A 94 -0.54 -9.57 -35.34
N LYS A 95 0.09 -9.12 -36.42
CA LYS A 95 0.49 -7.72 -36.63
C LYS A 95 -0.71 -6.78 -36.60
N LYS A 96 -1.83 -7.21 -37.19
CA LYS A 96 -3.08 -6.44 -37.27
C LYS A 96 -3.75 -6.32 -35.90
N TYR A 97 -3.81 -7.42 -35.14
CA TYR A 97 -4.35 -7.43 -33.77
C TYR A 97 -3.47 -6.61 -32.81
N ALA A 98 -2.15 -6.78 -32.89
CA ALA A 98 -1.18 -6.01 -32.13
C ALA A 98 -1.35 -4.50 -32.35
N GLN A 99 -1.43 -4.04 -33.62
CA GLN A 99 -1.65 -2.63 -33.95
C GLN A 99 -3.00 -2.07 -33.47
N GLN A 100 -4.03 -2.91 -33.36
CA GLN A 100 -5.33 -2.51 -32.88
C GLN A 100 -5.33 -2.32 -31.35
N VAL A 101 -4.70 -3.24 -30.62
CA VAL A 101 -4.51 -3.14 -29.16
C VAL A 101 -3.60 -1.95 -28.81
N LEU A 102 -2.48 -1.76 -29.53
CA LEU A 102 -1.60 -0.60 -29.34
C LEU A 102 -2.35 0.72 -29.48
N ARG A 103 -3.23 0.83 -30.48
CA ARG A 103 -4.00 2.06 -30.72
C ARG A 103 -4.98 2.36 -29.59
N LEU A 104 -5.57 1.34 -28.99
CA LEU A 104 -6.47 1.49 -27.85
C LEU A 104 -5.69 1.91 -26.59
N LEU A 105 -4.53 1.29 -26.35
CA LEU A 105 -3.63 1.70 -25.28
C LEU A 105 -3.12 3.13 -25.44
N HIS A 106 -2.60 3.50 -26.62
CA HIS A 106 -2.03 4.84 -26.85
C HIS A 106 -3.03 5.97 -26.62
N ARG A 107 -4.31 5.74 -26.96
CA ARG A 107 -5.36 6.75 -26.83
C ARG A 107 -5.87 6.88 -25.39
N GLY A 108 -5.77 5.81 -24.59
CA GLY A 108 -6.29 5.73 -23.23
C GLY A 108 -5.24 5.69 -22.12
N LYS A 109 -3.94 5.61 -22.42
CA LYS A 109 -2.87 5.34 -21.43
C LYS A 109 -2.91 6.29 -20.24
N HIS A 110 -3.12 7.59 -20.49
CA HIS A 110 -3.18 8.57 -19.42
C HIS A 110 -4.38 8.34 -18.47
N TRP A 111 -5.56 8.06 -19.03
CA TRP A 111 -6.76 7.78 -18.25
C TRP A 111 -6.63 6.51 -17.42
N VAL A 112 -6.10 5.44 -18.01
CA VAL A 112 -5.83 4.18 -17.31
C VAL A 112 -4.83 4.39 -16.19
N LEU A 113 -3.74 5.11 -16.46
CA LEU A 113 -2.72 5.42 -15.45
C LEU A 113 -3.30 6.25 -14.30
N VAL A 114 -4.13 7.26 -14.59
CA VAL A 114 -4.80 8.08 -13.57
C VAL A 114 -5.76 7.25 -12.73
N THR A 115 -6.59 6.40 -13.34
CA THR A 115 -7.50 5.52 -12.58
C THR A 115 -6.73 4.53 -11.70
N LEU A 116 -5.55 4.11 -12.13
CA LEU A 116 -4.70 3.23 -11.37
C LEU A 116 -4.06 3.90 -10.16
N LEU A 117 -3.46 5.08 -10.37
CA LEU A 117 -2.87 5.85 -9.29
C LEU A 117 -3.93 6.25 -8.28
N LEU A 118 -5.11 6.64 -8.77
CA LEU A 118 -6.26 6.95 -7.94
C LEU A 118 -6.71 5.72 -7.14
N SER A 119 -6.77 4.54 -7.75
CA SER A 119 -7.16 3.32 -7.05
C SER A 119 -6.15 2.91 -5.97
N ASN A 120 -4.85 3.08 -6.23
CA ASN A 120 -3.81 2.81 -5.24
C ASN A 120 -3.93 3.75 -4.03
N VAL A 121 -4.16 5.05 -4.28
CA VAL A 121 -4.41 6.04 -3.22
C VAL A 121 -5.68 5.71 -2.44
N ILE A 122 -6.78 5.36 -3.13
CA ILE A 122 -8.04 5.01 -2.48
C ILE A 122 -7.86 3.80 -1.57
N VAL A 123 -7.21 2.73 -2.01
CA VAL A 123 -6.99 1.53 -1.17
C VAL A 123 -6.09 1.85 0.02
N ASN A 124 -4.99 2.58 -0.19
CA ASN A 124 -4.03 2.89 0.88
C ASN A 124 -4.61 3.81 1.96
N GLU A 125 -5.52 4.73 1.60
CA GLU A 125 -6.17 5.64 2.56
C GLU A 125 -7.45 5.03 3.16
N THR A 126 -8.25 4.34 2.36
CA THR A 126 -9.57 3.86 2.79
C THR A 126 -9.47 2.60 3.63
N LEU A 127 -8.53 1.69 3.32
CA LEU A 127 -8.42 0.41 4.00
C LEU A 127 -8.07 0.57 5.49
N PRO A 128 -7.06 1.36 5.89
CA PRO A 128 -6.76 1.58 7.31
C PRO A 128 -7.95 2.20 8.07
N ILE A 129 -8.66 3.15 7.47
CA ILE A 129 -9.81 3.84 8.08
C ILE A 129 -10.95 2.86 8.36
N ILE A 130 -11.31 2.03 7.39
CA ILE A 130 -12.39 1.06 7.59
C ILE A 130 -11.96 -0.04 8.56
N LEU A 131 -10.69 -0.48 8.50
CA LEU A 131 -10.17 -1.53 9.36
C LEU A 131 -10.06 -1.10 10.83
N ASP A 132 -9.77 0.18 11.08
CA ASP A 132 -9.79 0.79 12.42
C ASP A 132 -11.19 0.67 13.07
N GLY A 133 -12.25 0.94 12.30
CA GLY A 133 -13.63 0.79 12.74
C GLY A 133 -14.13 -0.66 12.87
N VAL A 134 -13.42 -1.64 12.29
CA VAL A 134 -13.80 -3.06 12.23
C VAL A 134 -13.03 -3.92 13.25
N LEU A 135 -11.81 -3.53 13.63
CA LEU A 135 -10.91 -4.32 14.48
C LEU A 135 -10.68 -3.74 15.89
N GLY A 136 -11.46 -2.73 16.29
CA GLY A 136 -11.39 -2.14 17.63
C GLY A 136 -10.26 -1.12 17.79
N GLY A 137 -9.71 -0.68 16.67
CA GLY A 137 -8.82 0.46 16.54
C GLY A 137 -7.36 0.27 16.95
N GLY A 138 -6.56 1.28 16.63
CA GLY A 138 -5.18 1.44 17.10
C GLY A 138 -4.13 0.71 16.26
N TRP A 139 -3.05 0.25 16.92
CA TRP A 139 -1.88 -0.30 16.21
C TRP A 139 -2.17 -1.57 15.40
N LYS A 140 -3.18 -2.35 15.80
CA LYS A 140 -3.59 -3.59 15.11
C LYS A 140 -4.15 -3.28 13.72
N ALA A 141 -4.98 -2.24 13.61
CA ALA A 141 -5.57 -1.82 12.33
C ALA A 141 -4.48 -1.39 11.34
N VAL A 142 -3.44 -0.69 11.81
CA VAL A 142 -2.31 -0.27 10.97
C VAL A 142 -1.48 -1.46 10.47
N VAL A 143 -1.13 -2.40 11.36
CA VAL A 143 -0.32 -3.57 10.99
C VAL A 143 -1.07 -4.48 10.01
N ILE A 144 -2.35 -4.74 10.27
CA ILE A 144 -3.15 -5.64 9.41
C ILE A 144 -3.47 -4.96 8.08
N SER A 145 -3.80 -3.66 8.06
CA SER A 145 -4.05 -2.94 6.81
C SER A 145 -2.81 -2.89 5.91
N THR A 146 -1.63 -2.67 6.50
CA THR A 146 -0.37 -2.67 5.75
C THR A 146 -0.04 -4.06 5.20
N ALA A 147 -0.23 -5.13 5.98
CA ALA A 147 -0.02 -6.49 5.50
C ALA A 147 -0.95 -6.85 4.33
N LEU A 148 -2.23 -6.45 4.41
CA LEU A 148 -3.20 -6.66 3.33
C LEU A 148 -2.83 -5.87 2.07
N ILE A 149 -2.42 -4.60 2.21
CA ILE A 149 -1.98 -3.78 1.08
C ILE A 149 -0.77 -4.41 0.38
N VAL A 150 0.22 -4.89 1.14
CA VAL A 150 1.41 -5.51 0.56
C VAL A 150 1.05 -6.79 -0.20
N ILE A 151 0.26 -7.69 0.41
CA ILE A 151 -0.09 -8.97 -0.22
C ILE A 151 -0.93 -8.80 -1.50
N PHE A 152 -1.80 -7.80 -1.56
CA PHE A 152 -2.68 -7.55 -2.72
C PHE A 152 -2.13 -6.51 -3.70
N GLY A 153 -1.14 -5.72 -3.28
CA GLY A 153 -0.46 -4.71 -4.10
C GLY A 153 0.86 -5.18 -4.72
N GLU A 154 1.44 -6.27 -4.20
CA GLU A 154 2.58 -7.03 -4.77
C GLU A 154 2.16 -7.96 -5.91
#